data_AF-A0A3D4TK84-F1
#
_entry.id   AF-A0A3D4TK84-F1
#
_cell.length_a   1.000
_cell.length_b   1.000
_cell.length_c   1.000
_cell.angle_alpha   90.00
_cell.angle_beta   90.00
_cell.angle_gamma   90.00
#
_symmetry.space_group_name_H-M   'P 1'
#
loop_
_entity.id
_entity.type
_entity.pdbx_description
1 polymer ?
#
loop_
_entity_poly.entity_id
_entity_poly.type
_entity_poly.pdbx_seq_one_letter_code
_entity_poly.pdbx_strand_id
1 'polypeptide(L)' 'GSPLKPVGTVHFAVARANRSVIHRHELFDDVDGRDGVQLAAVRVALELLRGAVL' A
#
# COMPACT_ATOMS: atom_id res chain seq x y z
N GLY A 1 -0.56 -8.26 -13.98
CA GLY A 1 -0.78 -9.13 -12.81
C GLY A 1 -0.60 -10.56 -13.22
N SER A 2 -0.23 -11.44 -12.30
CA SER A 2 -0.32 -12.90 -12.47
C SER A 2 -1.55 -13.42 -11.72
N PRO A 3 -1.98 -14.67 -11.92
CA PRO A 3 -3.06 -15.26 -11.12
C PRO A 3 -2.79 -15.18 -9.61
N LEU A 4 -1.53 -15.29 -9.19
CA LEU A 4 -1.10 -15.19 -7.80
C LEU A 4 -0.90 -13.75 -7.31
N LYS A 5 -0.78 -12.78 -8.21
CA LYS A 5 -0.60 -11.35 -7.93
C LYS A 5 -1.39 -10.53 -8.95
N PRO A 6 -2.71 -10.42 -8.79
CA PRO A 6 -3.57 -9.69 -9.72
C PRO A 6 -3.10 -8.24 -9.93
N VAL A 7 -3.51 -7.63 -11.04
CA VAL A 7 -3.35 -6.19 -11.22
C VAL A 7 -4.05 -5.48 -10.04
N GLY A 8 -3.44 -4.42 -9.50
CA GLY A 8 -3.93 -3.74 -8.30
C GLY A 8 -3.33 -4.25 -6.99
N THR A 9 -2.59 -5.36 -7.00
CA THR A 9 -1.89 -5.87 -5.80
C THR A 9 -0.73 -4.95 -5.40
N VAL A 10 -0.76 -4.42 -4.17
CA VAL A 10 0.32 -3.60 -3.60
C VAL A 10 0.63 -4.04 -2.17
N HIS A 11 1.91 -4.26 -1.87
CA HIS A 11 2.39 -4.50 -0.52
C HIS A 11 3.10 -3.25 0.00
N PHE A 12 2.70 -2.79 1.19
CA PHE A 12 3.31 -1.68 1.89
C PHE A 12 4.06 -2.18 3.11
N ALA A 13 5.16 -1.52 3.42
CA ALA A 13 5.86 -1.68 4.69
C ALA A 13 6.29 -0.30 5.20
N VAL A 14 6.04 -0.02 6.48
CA VAL A 14 6.57 1.16 7.17
C VAL A 14 7.46 0.71 8.33
N ALA A 15 8.65 1.29 8.40
CA ALA A 15 9.66 0.99 9.41
C ALA A 15 10.03 2.28 10.16
N ARG A 16 10.30 2.15 11.46
CA ARG A 16 10.85 3.22 12.31
C ARG A 16 12.02 2.66 13.11
N ALA A 17 12.96 3.53 13.47
CA ALA A 17 14.05 3.16 14.36
C ALA A 17 13.51 2.57 15.68
N ASN A 18 14.07 1.45 16.11
CA ASN A 18 13.73 0.75 17.36
C ASN A 18 12.24 0.34 17.49
N ARG A 19 11.56 0.12 16.37
CA ARG A 19 10.17 -0.37 16.32
C ARG A 19 10.02 -1.51 15.34
N SER A 20 8.95 -2.28 15.48
CA SER A 20 8.57 -3.30 14.51
C SER A 20 8.19 -2.67 13.17
N VAL A 21 8.41 -3.43 12.09
CA VAL A 21 7.88 -3.08 10.77
C VAL A 21 6.39 -3.39 10.74
N ILE A 22 5.60 -2.45 10.22
CA ILE A 22 4.18 -2.67 9.95
C ILE A 22 4.06 -3.00 8.46
N HIS A 23 3.47 -4.15 8.14
CA HIS A 23 3.17 -4.58 6.78
C HIS A 23 1.65 -4.46 6.52
N ARG A 24 1.28 -4.02 5.32
CA ARG A 24 -0.11 -3.98 4.84
C ARG A 24 -0.16 -4.46 3.40
N HIS A 25 -1.16 -5.27 3.09
CA HIS A 25 -1.43 -5.75 1.73
C HIS A 25 -2.76 -5.17 1.26
N GLU A 26 -2.75 -4.59 0.06
CA GLU A 26 -3.94 -4.04 -0.60
C GLU A 26 -4.13 -4.67 -1.97
N LEU A 27 -5.39 -4.82 -2.35
CA LEU A 27 -5.80 -5.11 -3.71
C LEU A 27 -6.75 -4.01 -4.15
N PHE A 28 -6.27 -3.15 -5.06
CA PHE A 28 -7.07 -2.09 -5.65
C PHE A 28 -7.80 -2.61 -6.89
N ASP A 29 -8.96 -3.23 -6.67
CA ASP A 29 -9.83 -3.77 -7.73
C ASP A 29 -11.00 -2.85 -8.10
N ASP A 30 -11.17 -1.75 -7.35
CA ASP A 30 -12.23 -0.75 -7.48
C ASP A 30 -11.79 0.55 -8.16
N VAL A 31 -10.55 0.60 -8.66
CA VAL A 31 -9.98 1.79 -9.32
C VAL A 31 -9.69 1.56 -10.79
N ASP A 32 -9.86 2.62 -11.58
CA ASP A 32 -9.64 2.57 -13.01
C ASP A 32 -8.15 2.67 -13.37
N GLY A 33 -7.64 1.60 -13.99
CA GLY A 33 -6.34 1.59 -14.65
C GLY A 33 -5.13 1.79 -13.74
N ARG A 34 -3.96 2.01 -14.37
CA ARG A 34 -2.68 2.12 -13.66
C ARG A 34 -2.62 3.34 -12.74
N ASP A 35 -3.09 4.48 -13.22
CA ASP A 35 -2.97 5.75 -12.52
C ASP A 35 -3.86 5.77 -11.26
N GLY A 36 -5.06 5.15 -11.34
CA GLY A 36 -5.94 4.95 -10.20
C GLY A 36 -5.28 4.12 -9.09
N VAL A 37 -4.67 2.99 -9.45
CA VAL A 37 -3.90 2.15 -8.51
C VAL A 37 -2.76 2.94 -7.88
N GLN A 38 -2.02 3.74 -8.65
CA GLN A 38 -0.89 4.52 -8.14
C GLN A 38 -1.33 5.59 -7.14
N LEU A 39 -2.38 6.36 -7.45
CA LEU A 39 -2.90 7.39 -6.54
C LEU A 39 -3.49 6.79 -5.25
N ALA A 40 -4.25 5.71 -5.36
CA ALA A 40 -4.78 4.99 -4.21
C ALA A 40 -3.65 4.44 -3.32
N ALA A 41 -2.60 3.88 -3.95
CA ALA A 41 -1.43 3.38 -3.23
C ALA A 41 -0.66 4.49 -2.48
N VAL A 42 -0.46 5.66 -3.11
CA VAL A 42 0.18 6.80 -2.45
C VAL A 42 -0.61 7.24 -1.22
N ARG A 43 -1.94 7.29 -1.31
CA ARG A 43 -2.79 7.63 -0.17
C ARG A 43 -2.60 6.65 1.00
N VAL A 44 -2.64 5.34 0.74
CA VAL A 44 -2.41 4.32 1.77
C VAL A 44 -1.02 4.42 2.40
N ALA A 45 0.01 4.66 1.59
CA ALA A 45 1.38 4.86 2.09
C ALA A 45 1.47 6.06 3.05
N LEU A 46 0.84 7.19 2.71
CA LEU A 46 0.81 8.38 3.57
C LEU A 46 0.01 8.14 4.86
N GLU A 47 -1.09 7.38 4.79
CA GLU A 47 -1.85 6.97 5.98
C GLU A 47 -1.01 6.09 6.92
N LEU A 48 -0.25 5.14 6.37
CA LEU A 48 0.68 4.30 7.14
C LEU A 48 1.80 5.13 7.77
N LEU A 49 2.38 6.09 7.03
CA LEU A 49 3.39 7.00 7.57
C LEU A 49 2.83 7.87 8.69
N ARG A 50 1.63 8.45 8.51
CA ARG A 50 0.96 9.26 9.54
C ARG A 50 0.68 8.44 10.79
N GLY A 51 0.09 7.25 10.63
CA GLY A 51 -0.18 6.34 11.74
C GLY A 51 1.10 5.85 12.42
N ALA A 52 2.21 5.78 11.68
CA ALA A 52 3.50 5.45 12.24
C ALA A 52 4.11 6.62 13.00
N VAL A 53 3.84 7.90 12.68
CA VAL A 53 4.46 9.05 13.36
C VAL A 53 3.78 9.39 14.70
N LEU A 54 2.46 9.26 14.76
CA LEU A 54 1.63 9.43 15.97
C LEU A 54 1.89 8.33 17.01
#